data_AF-A0A969IKC0-F1
#
_entry.id   AF-A0A969IKC0-F1
#
_cell.length_a   1.000
_cell.length_b   1.000
_cell.length_c   1.000
_cell.angle_alpha   90.00
_cell.angle_beta   90.00
_cell.angle_gamma   90.00
#
_symmetry.space_group_name_H-M   'P 1'
#
loop_
_entity.id
_entity.type
_entity.pdbx_description
1 polymer ?
#
loop_
_entity_poly.entity_id
_entity_poly.type
_entity_poly.pdbx_seq_one_letter_code
_entity_poly.pdbx_strand_id
1 'polypeptide(L)'
;MLTALIVGPLVYAQTGPPGSQAPGGMMGRGGMMGQREMANLKELLPARAVQAVKYCKGQYFVSTAAGDVLVFSEFNLRIKSDSSDKGPQQGKPALLPAAMMGDRAFLVFADPAEISSYVEKKCEGG
;
A
#
# COMPACT_ATOMS: atom_id res chain seq x y z
N MET A 1 -20.63 -33.03 -33.82
CA MET A 1 -21.57 -31.93 -33.52
C MET A 1 -21.22 -31.41 -32.13
N LEU A 2 -20.74 -30.16 -32.07
CA LEU A 2 -20.37 -29.44 -30.85
C LEU A 2 -21.64 -28.84 -30.22
N THR A 3 -21.82 -28.96 -28.90
CA THR A 3 -22.60 -27.98 -28.16
C THR A 3 -21.91 -27.68 -26.84
N ALA A 4 -21.29 -26.50 -26.78
CA ALA A 4 -20.69 -25.93 -25.58
C ALA A 4 -21.78 -25.31 -24.70
N LEU A 5 -21.78 -25.62 -23.41
CA LEU A 5 -22.59 -24.93 -22.41
C LEU A 5 -21.83 -23.65 -21.99
N ILE A 6 -22.32 -22.50 -22.44
CA ILE A 6 -21.86 -21.18 -22.01
C ILE A 6 -22.63 -20.84 -20.72
N VAL A 7 -21.93 -20.82 -19.59
CA VAL A 7 -22.43 -20.24 -18.33
C VAL A 7 -22.11 -18.75 -18.37
N GLY A 8 -23.12 -17.92 -18.65
CA GLY A 8 -23.00 -16.46 -18.60
C GLY A 8 -23.02 -15.93 -17.15
N PRO A 9 -22.48 -14.73 -16.89
CA PRO A 9 -22.43 -14.18 -15.54
C PRO A 9 -23.81 -13.67 -15.08
N LEU A 10 -24.14 -13.96 -13.82
CA LEU A 10 -25.26 -13.37 -13.10
C LEU A 10 -25.03 -11.87 -12.94
N VAL A 11 -25.83 -11.07 -13.65
CA VAL A 11 -25.90 -9.61 -13.47
C VAL A 11 -26.96 -9.33 -12.41
N TYR A 12 -26.54 -8.80 -11.25
CA TYR A 12 -27.47 -8.26 -10.26
C TYR A 12 -27.99 -6.91 -10.74
N ALA A 13 -29.27 -6.84 -11.12
CA ALA A 13 -29.96 -5.59 -11.43
C ALA A 13 -30.27 -4.83 -10.13
N GLN A 14 -29.81 -3.58 -10.02
CA GLN A 14 -30.22 -2.66 -8.96
C GLN A 14 -31.24 -1.67 -9.54
N THR A 15 -32.47 -1.71 -9.05
CA THR A 15 -33.54 -0.77 -9.41
C THR A 15 -33.43 0.48 -8.54
N GLY A 16 -32.94 1.59 -9.10
CA GLY A 16 -33.07 2.93 -8.51
C GLY A 16 -34.29 3.69 -9.07
N PRO A 17 -34.94 4.58 -8.29
CA PRO A 17 -36.09 5.36 -8.76
C PRO A 17 -35.70 6.43 -9.79
N PRO A 18 -36.63 6.88 -10.66
CA PRO A 18 -36.33 7.84 -11.72
C PRO A 18 -36.13 9.25 -11.15
N GLY A 19 -34.90 9.75 -11.21
CA GLY A 19 -34.56 11.14 -10.91
C GLY A 19 -34.89 12.06 -12.09
N SER A 20 -35.69 13.09 -11.82
CA SER A 20 -36.03 14.18 -12.72
C SER A 20 -34.79 15.01 -13.11
N GLN A 21 -34.64 15.27 -14.41
CA GLN A 21 -33.58 16.10 -15.00
C GLN A 21 -33.82 17.58 -14.69
N ALA A 22 -32.84 18.25 -14.10
CA ALA A 22 -32.73 19.71 -14.09
C ALA A 22 -31.60 20.15 -15.03
N PRO A 23 -31.82 21.14 -15.91
CA PRO A 23 -30.80 21.62 -16.84
C PRO A 23 -29.97 22.75 -16.21
N GLY A 24 -28.67 22.76 -16.49
CA GLY A 24 -27.88 24.01 -16.43
C GLY A 24 -26.56 23.93 -15.66
N GLY A 25 -25.49 23.70 -16.40
CA GLY A 25 -24.25 24.50 -16.37
C GLY A 25 -23.56 24.79 -15.03
N MET A 26 -22.51 24.03 -14.73
CA MET A 26 -21.24 24.55 -14.22
C MET A 26 -20.13 23.54 -14.52
N MET A 27 -19.47 23.72 -15.66
CA MET A 27 -18.19 23.09 -15.93
C MET A 27 -17.12 23.74 -15.03
N GLY A 28 -16.20 22.92 -14.52
CA GLY A 28 -14.86 23.39 -14.17
C GLY A 28 -14.57 23.55 -12.69
N ARG A 29 -14.29 22.42 -12.02
CA ARG A 29 -13.10 22.23 -11.17
C ARG A 29 -13.17 20.83 -10.56
N GLY A 30 -12.98 19.82 -11.42
CA GLY A 30 -12.37 18.59 -10.96
C GLY A 30 -10.96 18.95 -10.53
N GLY A 31 -10.79 19.34 -9.27
CA GLY A 31 -9.48 19.57 -8.70
C GLY A 31 -8.68 18.29 -8.93
N MET A 32 -7.66 18.38 -9.78
CA MET A 32 -6.55 17.45 -9.73
C MET A 32 -6.09 17.47 -8.27
N MET A 33 -6.55 16.50 -7.49
CA MET A 33 -5.91 16.14 -6.23
C MET A 33 -4.51 15.77 -6.66
N GLY A 34 -3.59 16.75 -6.56
CA GLY A 34 -2.23 16.61 -7.01
C GLY A 34 -1.74 15.27 -6.52
N GLN A 35 -1.11 14.50 -7.41
CA GLN A 35 -0.08 13.58 -6.94
C GLN A 35 0.78 14.41 -5.99
N ARG A 36 0.57 14.25 -4.68
CA ARG A 36 1.43 14.86 -3.67
C ARG A 36 2.81 14.53 -4.15
N GLU A 37 3.61 15.55 -4.45
CA GLU A 37 4.96 15.34 -4.91
C GLU A 37 5.60 14.39 -3.90
N MET A 38 5.85 13.16 -4.35
CA MET A 38 6.30 12.11 -3.44
C MET A 38 7.70 12.51 -3.01
N ALA A 39 7.92 12.54 -1.69
CA ALA A 39 9.24 12.82 -1.15
C ALA A 39 10.24 11.82 -1.73
N ASN A 40 11.48 12.27 -1.97
CA ASN A 40 12.54 11.39 -2.45
C ASN A 40 12.92 10.38 -1.35
N LEU A 41 12.61 9.10 -1.57
CA LEU A 41 12.83 8.03 -0.61
C LEU A 41 14.26 7.48 -0.63
N LYS A 42 15.16 8.08 -1.42
CA LYS A 42 16.61 7.79 -1.35
C LYS A 42 17.27 8.47 -0.15
N GLU A 43 16.66 9.55 0.35
CA GLU A 43 17.18 10.38 1.44
C GLU A 43 16.31 10.19 2.69
N LEU A 44 16.34 8.98 3.26
CA LEU A 44 15.55 8.65 4.44
C LEU A 44 16.26 9.07 5.73
N LEU A 45 15.48 9.62 6.66
CA LEU A 45 15.89 9.67 8.06
C LEU A 45 16.11 8.24 8.59
N PRO A 46 17.04 8.01 9.54
CA PRO A 46 17.30 6.67 10.08
C PRO A 46 16.06 5.96 10.64
N ALA A 47 15.14 6.71 11.26
CA ALA A 47 13.87 6.20 11.78
C ALA A 47 12.86 5.75 10.69
N ARG A 48 13.18 5.99 9.42
CA ARG A 48 12.35 5.65 8.25
C ARG A 48 13.03 4.64 7.34
N ALA A 49 14.33 4.42 7.49
CA ALA A 49 15.08 3.39 6.78
C ALA A 49 14.92 2.05 7.49
N VAL A 50 14.28 1.08 6.84
CA VAL A 50 14.07 -0.26 7.40
C VAL A 50 15.32 -1.12 7.19
N GLN A 51 15.72 -1.87 8.21
CA GLN A 51 16.85 -2.81 8.16
C GLN A 51 16.42 -4.27 8.21
N ALA A 52 15.29 -4.56 8.86
CA ALA A 52 14.75 -5.91 8.93
C ALA A 52 13.23 -5.88 9.11
N VAL A 53 12.56 -6.91 8.59
CA VAL A 53 11.14 -7.14 8.85
C VAL A 53 10.96 -8.59 9.24
N LYS A 54 10.40 -8.82 10.43
CA LYS A 54 9.94 -10.14 10.86
C LYS A 54 8.43 -10.19 10.83
N TYR A 55 7.87 -11.35 10.50
CA TYR A 55 6.44 -11.63 10.61
C TYR A 55 6.20 -12.82 11.53
N CYS A 56 5.34 -12.64 12.53
CA CYS A 56 4.91 -13.69 13.45
C CYS A 56 3.46 -13.45 13.88
N LYS A 57 2.62 -14.50 13.81
CA LYS A 57 1.24 -14.52 14.36
C LYS A 57 0.40 -13.27 14.01
N GLY A 58 0.44 -12.82 12.76
CA GLY A 58 -0.35 -11.66 12.32
C GLY A 58 0.22 -10.29 12.70
N GLN A 59 1.51 -10.24 13.07
CA GLN A 59 2.22 -9.00 13.38
C GLN A 59 3.51 -8.89 12.58
N TYR A 60 3.82 -7.67 12.16
CA TYR A 60 5.10 -7.28 11.59
C TYR A 60 5.93 -6.53 12.62
N PHE A 61 7.19 -6.93 12.74
CA PHE A 61 8.21 -6.26 13.55
C PHE A 61 9.20 -5.62 12.60
N VAL A 62 9.16 -4.29 12.50
CA VAL A 62 9.94 -3.50 11.56
C VAL A 62 11.08 -2.83 12.32
N SER A 63 12.31 -3.29 12.09
CA SER A 63 13.51 -2.69 12.66
C SER A 63 13.99 -1.55 11.76
N THR A 64 14.21 -0.38 12.33
CA THR A 64 14.70 0.80 11.62
C THR A 64 16.19 1.02 11.86
N ALA A 65 16.83 1.82 11.01
CA ALA A 65 18.23 2.20 11.18
C ALA A 65 18.50 3.10 12.38
N ALA A 66 17.45 3.68 12.99
CA ALA A 66 17.55 4.36 14.28
C ALA A 66 17.68 3.39 15.47
N GLY A 67 17.48 2.07 15.25
CA GLY A 67 17.48 1.05 16.31
C GLY A 67 16.09 0.74 16.87
N ASP A 68 15.05 1.45 16.43
CA ASP A 68 13.68 1.21 16.86
C ASP A 68 13.11 -0.07 16.25
N VAL A 69 12.32 -0.81 17.03
CA VAL A 69 11.46 -1.90 16.53
C VAL A 69 10.01 -1.47 16.63
N LEU A 70 9.38 -1.27 15.48
CA LEU A 70 7.99 -0.85 15.37
C LEU A 70 7.11 -2.06 15.08
N VAL A 71 6.03 -2.22 15.83
CA VAL A 71 5.10 -3.36 15.71
C VAL A 71 3.83 -2.91 15.02
N PHE A 72 3.44 -3.62 13.97
CA PHE A 72 2.22 -3.37 13.21
C PHE A 72 1.37 -4.64 13.14
N SER A 73 0.06 -4.51 13.26
CA SER A 73 -0.84 -5.61 12.89
C SER A 73 -0.79 -5.86 11.38
N GLU A 74 -1.13 -7.07 10.95
CA GLU A 74 -1.10 -7.48 9.55
C GLU A 74 -1.86 -6.54 8.60
N PHE A 75 -2.96 -5.96 9.07
CA PHE A 75 -3.79 -5.04 8.29
C PHE A 75 -3.35 -3.57 8.35
N ASN A 76 -2.47 -3.22 9.28
CA ASN A 76 -2.00 -1.84 9.46
C ASN A 76 -0.68 -1.55 8.72
N LEU A 77 0.11 -2.58 8.38
CA LEU A 77 1.27 -2.44 7.50
C LEU A 77 0.91 -2.79 6.06
N ARG A 78 0.99 -1.80 5.16
CA ARG A 78 0.69 -1.98 3.74
C ARG A 78 1.98 -2.01 2.93
N ILE A 79 2.22 -3.13 2.28
CA ILE A 79 3.37 -3.31 1.40
C ILE A 79 3.12 -2.62 0.05
N LYS A 80 4.10 -1.88 -0.43
CA LYS A 80 4.09 -1.18 -1.71
C LYS A 80 5.43 -1.34 -2.42
N SER A 81 5.44 -1.12 -3.72
CA SER A 81 6.65 -0.90 -4.51
C SER A 81 6.65 0.50 -5.12
N ASP A 82 7.84 1.10 -5.24
CA ASP A 82 8.08 2.33 -6.00
C ASP A 82 9.45 2.19 -6.70
N SER A 83 9.42 1.81 -7.97
CA SER A 83 10.61 1.65 -8.81
C SER A 83 11.02 2.94 -9.53
N SER A 84 10.41 4.08 -9.18
CA SER A 84 10.75 5.37 -9.77
C SER A 84 12.09 5.89 -9.25
N ASP A 85 12.61 6.94 -9.89
CA ASP A 85 13.82 7.63 -9.43
C ASP A 85 13.70 8.26 -8.04
N LYS A 86 12.45 8.48 -7.57
CA LYS A 86 12.15 8.98 -6.21
C LYS A 86 11.84 7.86 -5.22
N GLY A 87 11.78 6.61 -5.68
CA GLY A 87 11.60 5.42 -4.84
C GLY A 87 12.81 5.16 -3.94
N PRO A 88 12.68 4.21 -2.99
CA PRO A 88 13.75 3.90 -2.06
C PRO A 88 14.96 3.29 -2.79
N GLN A 89 16.11 3.29 -2.12
CA GLN A 89 17.26 2.54 -2.62
C GLN A 89 16.98 1.03 -2.52
N GLN A 90 17.42 0.27 -3.53
CA GLN A 90 17.33 -1.20 -3.53
C GLN A 90 17.96 -1.78 -2.26
N GLY A 91 17.27 -2.73 -1.63
CA GLY A 91 17.65 -3.35 -0.35
C GLY A 91 17.46 -2.45 0.88
N LYS A 92 16.92 -1.24 0.72
CA LYS A 92 16.65 -0.30 1.83
C LYS A 92 15.21 0.22 1.79
N PRO A 93 14.23 -0.61 2.18
CA PRO A 93 12.83 -0.22 2.16
C PRO A 93 12.54 0.99 3.06
N ALA A 94 11.56 1.80 2.65
CA ALA A 94 11.13 2.99 3.38
C ALA A 94 9.86 2.71 4.19
N LEU A 95 9.82 3.19 5.45
CA LEU A 95 8.64 3.15 6.29
C LEU A 95 7.99 4.53 6.39
N LEU A 96 6.78 4.69 5.86
CA LEU A 96 6.05 5.96 5.84
C LEU A 96 4.73 5.88 6.60
N PRO A 97 4.31 6.94 7.33
CA PRO A 97 2.97 6.97 7.92
C PRO A 97 1.91 7.03 6.80
N ALA A 98 0.83 6.26 6.95
CA ALA A 98 -0.26 6.21 5.96
C ALA A 98 -1.36 7.25 6.19
N ALA A 99 -1.34 7.94 7.34
CA ALA A 99 -2.26 9.02 7.71
C ALA A 99 -1.59 9.94 8.74
N MET A 100 -2.22 11.09 9.03
CA MET A 100 -1.75 11.99 10.10
C MET A 100 -1.97 11.42 11.51
N MET A 101 -2.91 10.46 11.66
CA MET A 101 -3.26 9.82 12.92
C MET A 101 -3.42 8.30 12.75
N GLY A 102 -3.01 7.54 13.77
CA GLY A 102 -3.07 6.08 13.83
C GLY A 102 -1.73 5.41 13.56
N ASP A 103 -1.72 4.07 13.64
CA ASP A 103 -0.54 3.22 13.50
C ASP A 103 -0.36 2.66 12.08
N ARG A 104 -1.19 3.07 11.11
CA ARG A 104 -1.09 2.57 9.75
C ARG A 104 0.15 3.12 9.05
N ALA A 105 0.90 2.23 8.40
CA ALA A 105 2.11 2.57 7.69
C ALA A 105 2.18 1.93 6.31
N PHE A 106 2.97 2.56 5.43
CA PHE A 106 3.41 1.97 4.18
C PHE A 106 4.84 1.49 4.36
N LEU A 107 5.10 0.23 3.98
CA LEU A 107 6.43 -0.28 3.75
C LEU A 107 6.66 -0.32 2.24
N VAL A 108 7.53 0.56 1.75
CA VAL A 108 7.78 0.76 0.32
C VAL A 108 9.10 0.12 -0.05
N PHE A 109 9.07 -0.82 -1.00
CA PHE A 109 10.22 -1.48 -1.60
C PHE A 109 10.60 -0.83 -2.93
N ALA A 110 11.86 -0.97 -3.35
CA ALA A 110 12.30 -0.46 -4.65
C ALA A 110 11.82 -1.37 -5.78
N ASP A 111 11.71 -2.67 -5.50
CA ASP A 111 11.27 -3.69 -6.46
C ASP A 111 10.35 -4.71 -5.76
N PRO A 112 9.19 -5.10 -6.34
CA PRO A 112 8.35 -6.16 -5.81
C PRO A 112 9.07 -7.48 -5.49
N ALA A 113 10.14 -7.80 -6.23
CA ALA A 113 10.94 -9.01 -6.03
C ALA A 113 11.61 -9.06 -4.64
N GLU A 114 11.87 -7.91 -4.01
CA GLU A 114 12.50 -7.82 -2.69
C GLU A 114 11.60 -8.35 -1.57
N ILE A 115 10.28 -8.23 -1.72
CA ILE A 115 9.31 -8.39 -0.64
C ILE A 115 9.45 -9.74 0.05
N SER A 116 9.40 -10.83 -0.74
CA SER A 116 9.40 -12.19 -0.19
C SER A 116 10.73 -12.57 0.49
N SER A 117 11.85 -12.05 -0.01
CA SER A 117 13.17 -12.28 0.59
C SER A 117 13.45 -11.43 1.82
N TYR A 118 12.82 -10.25 1.92
CA TYR A 118 13.08 -9.29 2.98
C TYR A 118 12.24 -9.54 4.25
N VAL A 119 11.04 -10.10 4.09
CA VAL A 119 10.13 -10.40 5.20
C VAL A 119 10.40 -11.82 5.71
N GLU A 120 11.05 -11.92 6.87
CA GLU A 120 11.36 -13.21 7.49
C GLU A 120 10.20 -13.69 8.37
N LYS A 121 9.67 -14.89 8.12
CA LYS A 121 8.66 -15.50 8.99
C LYS A 121 9.33 -16.12 10.23
N LYS A 122 9.40 -15.36 11.32
CA LYS A 122 10.08 -15.77 12.56
C LYS A 122 9.46 -15.11 13.80
N CYS A 123 9.29 -15.91 14.85
CA CYS A 123 8.89 -15.44 16.17
C CYS A 123 10.12 -15.28 17.08
N GLU A 124 10.08 -14.34 18.01
CA GLU A 124 11.13 -14.22 19.03
C GLU A 124 10.92 -15.28 20.11
N GLY A 125 11.96 -16.03 20.46
CA GLY A 125 11.93 -17.07 21.50
C GLY A 125 11.51 -18.48 21.07
N GLY A 126 11.87 -18.90 19.85
CA GLY A 126 11.80 -20.30 19.43
C GLY A 126 12.98 -21.12 19.95
#